data_AF-A0A946ATT5-F1
#
_entry.id   AF-A0A946ATT5-F1
#
_cell.length_a   1.000
_cell.length_b   1.000
_cell.length_c   1.000
_cell.angle_alpha   90.00
_cell.angle_beta   90.00
_cell.angle_gamma   90.00
#
_symmetry.space_group_name_H-M   'P 1'
#
loop_
_entity.id
_entity.type
_entity.pdbx_description
1 polymer ?
#
loop_
_entity_poly.entity_id
_entity_poly.type
_entity_poly.pdbx_seq_one_letter_code
_entity_poly.pdbx_strand_id
1 'polypeptide(L)' 'MNEQVINNEISFVSFNDGIEEIGKNVDENSLKIHIEGLRESSRSFFLSLLVKSISKTVVVLTPNHTTGEKLLGDL' A
#
# COMPACT_ATOMS: atom_id res chain seq x y z
N MET A 1 16.46 -9.59 20.80
CA MET A 1 15.28 -8.91 20.24
C MET A 1 15.82 -7.77 19.41
N ASN A 2 16.17 -8.05 18.14
CA ASN A 2 16.82 -7.08 17.27
C ASN A 2 15.75 -6.46 16.39
N GLU A 3 15.24 -5.30 16.81
CA GLU A 3 14.48 -4.44 15.92
C GLU A 3 15.49 -3.87 14.91
N GLN A 4 15.59 -4.52 13.75
CA GLN A 4 16.21 -3.89 12.59
C GLN A 4 15.39 -2.64 12.30
N VAL A 5 15.94 -1.49 12.66
CA VAL A 5 15.47 -0.18 12.24
C VAL A 5 15.58 -0.19 10.73
N ILE A 6 14.44 -0.44 10.07
CA ILE A 6 14.31 -0.33 8.62
C ILE A 6 14.64 1.12 8.31
N ASN A 7 15.74 1.34 7.59
CA ASN A 7 16.01 2.64 6.98
C ASN A 7 14.85 2.93 6.03
N ASN A 8 13.85 3.65 6.52
CA ASN A 8 12.76 4.17 5.71
C ASN A 8 13.36 5.22 4.77
N GLU A 9 13.93 4.80 3.65
CA GLU A 9 14.08 5.67 2.49
C GLU A 9 12.66 5.99 2.02
N ILE A 10 12.12 7.12 2.50
CA ILE A 10 10.82 7.63 2.06
C ILE A 10 11.03 8.20 0.65
N SER A 11 10.87 7.33 -0.35
CA SER A 11 10.86 7.70 -1.75
C SER A 11 9.61 8.55 -2.04
N PHE A 12 9.79 9.84 -2.33
CA PHE A 12 8.72 10.73 -2.79
C PHE A 12 8.56 10.60 -4.31
N VAL A 13 8.06 9.46 -4.75
CA VAL A 13 7.69 9.20 -6.14
C VAL A 13 6.28 9.72 -6.45
N SER A 14 6.01 10.03 -7.72
CA SER A 14 4.65 10.39 -8.15
C SER A 14 3.68 9.23 -7.86
N PHE A 15 2.38 9.52 -7.71
CA PHE A 15 1.39 8.50 -7.33
C PHE A 15 1.44 7.25 -8.24
N ASN A 16 1.53 7.45 -9.55
CA ASN A 16 1.57 6.35 -10.51
C ASN A 16 2.90 5.60 -10.46
N ASP A 17 4.02 6.33 -10.33
CA ASP A 17 5.35 5.72 -10.22
C ASP A 17 5.47 4.88 -8.94
N GLY A 18 4.88 5.35 -7.84
CA GLY A 18 4.80 4.62 -6.58
C GLY A 18 4.00 3.33 -6.68
N ILE A 19 2.88 3.31 -7.42
CA ILE A 19 2.12 2.08 -7.67
C ILE A 19 2.96 1.07 -8.46
N GLU A 20 3.69 1.52 -9.49
CA GLU A 20 4.56 0.66 -10.29
C GLU A 20 5.72 0.10 -9.46
N GLU A 21 6.34 0.92 -8.61
CA GLU A 21 7.41 0.51 -7.70
C GLU A 21 6.94 -0.54 -6.70
N ILE A 22 5.74 -0.38 -6.13
CA ILE A 22 5.14 -1.41 -5.26
C ILE A 22 4.90 -2.69 -6.05
N GLY A 23 4.40 -2.60 -7.29
CA GLY A 23 4.17 -3.76 -8.15
C GLY A 23 5.45 -4.60 -8.36
N LYS A 24 6.57 -3.94 -8.69
CA LYS A 24 7.88 -4.60 -8.85
C LYS A 24 8.31 -5.33 -7.58
N ASN A 25 8.19 -4.67 -6.42
CA ASN A 25 8.55 -5.27 -5.13
C ASN A 25 7.65 -6.46 -4.74
N VAL A 26 6.37 -6.46 -5.13
CA VAL A 26 5.43 -7.57 -4.89
C VAL A 26 5.78 -8.80 -5.73
N ASP A 27 6.38 -8.62 -6.91
CA ASP A 27 6.83 -9.73 -7.76
C ASP A 27 8.17 -10.32 -7.31
N GLU A 28 9.02 -9.52 -6.66
CA GLU A 28 10.34 -9.94 -6.18
C GLU A 28 10.35 -10.65 -4.80
N ASN A 29 9.18 -11.03 -4.27
CA ASN A 29 9.04 -11.69 -2.95
C ASN A 29 9.62 -10.86 -1.78
N SER A 30 9.68 -9.54 -1.92
CA SER A 30 10.07 -8.63 -0.85
C SER A 30 9.08 -8.71 0.33
N LEU A 31 9.59 -9.09 1.50
CA LEU A 31 8.79 -9.56 2.64
C LEU A 31 8.00 -8.46 3.38
N LYS A 32 8.31 -7.18 3.17
CA LYS A 32 7.57 -6.09 3.82
C LYS A 32 7.89 -4.73 3.19
N ILE A 33 6.87 -4.10 2.60
CA ILE A 33 6.97 -2.72 2.08
C ILE A 33 6.20 -1.81 3.03
N HIS A 34 6.83 -0.73 3.50
CA HIS A 34 6.13 0.32 4.23
C HIS A 34 5.81 1.46 3.28
N ILE A 35 4.53 1.78 3.14
CA ILE A 35 4.05 2.85 2.27
C ILE A 35 3.36 3.86 3.16
N GLU A 36 3.93 5.05 3.27
CA GLU A 36 3.24 6.16 3.91
C GLU A 36 2.30 6.76 2.86
N GLY A 37 0.99 6.74 3.15
CA GLY A 37 -0.03 7.14 2.20
C GLY A 37 0.26 8.53 1.65
N LEU A 38 0.24 8.66 0.32
CA LEU A 38 0.40 9.92 -0.38
C LEU A 38 -0.57 10.92 0.23
N ARG A 39 -0.02 11.92 0.94
CA ARG A 39 -0.78 13.04 1.49
C ARG A 39 -1.69 13.52 0.36
N GLU A 40 -2.99 13.59 0.64
CA GLU A 40 -4.07 14.02 -0.27
C GLU A 40 -4.73 12.95 -1.17
N SER A 41 -4.27 11.70 -1.21
CA SER A 41 -5.00 10.63 -1.94
C SER A 41 -5.94 9.81 -1.04
N SER A 42 -7.12 9.44 -1.56
CA SER A 42 -8.01 8.50 -0.86
C SER A 42 -7.38 7.10 -0.80
N ARG A 43 -7.43 6.46 0.38
CA ARG A 43 -6.95 5.08 0.57
C ARG A 43 -7.65 4.09 -0.35
N SER A 44 -8.94 4.30 -0.62
CA SER A 44 -9.71 3.45 -1.54
C SER A 44 -9.21 3.59 -2.98
N PHE A 45 -8.94 4.82 -3.43
CA PHE A 45 -8.39 5.08 -4.76
C PHE A 45 -7.03 4.43 -4.97
N PHE A 46 -6.16 4.51 -3.96
CA PHE A 46 -4.87 3.81 -3.94
C PHE A 46 -5.04 2.29 -4.07
N LEU A 47 -5.87 1.67 -3.23
CA LEU A 47 -6.09 0.22 -3.27
C LEU A 47 -6.67 -0.23 -4.61
N SER A 48 -7.64 0.51 -5.17
CA SER A 48 -8.24 0.21 -6.47
C SER A 48 -7.22 0.20 -7.61
N LEU A 49 -6.25 1.12 -7.59
CA LEU A 49 -5.19 1.15 -8.60
C LEU A 49 -4.13 0.07 -8.36
N LEU A 50 -3.78 -0.18 -7.10
CA LEU A 50 -2.84 -1.23 -6.74
C LEU A 50 -3.35 -2.61 -7.18
N VAL A 51 -4.60 -2.95 -6.83
CA VAL A 51 -5.23 -4.23 -7.21
C VAL A 51 -5.24 -4.41 -8.73
N LYS A 52 -5.56 -3.36 -9.49
CA LYS A 52 -5.51 -3.38 -10.96
C LYS A 52 -4.10 -3.61 -11.49
N SER A 53 -3.08 -3.01 -10.87
CA SER A 53 -1.70 -3.12 -11.32
C SER A 53 -1.12 -4.52 -11.07
N ILE A 54 -1.31 -5.08 -9.87
CA ILE A 54 -0.65 -6.33 -9.50
C ILE A 54 -1.40 -7.59 -9.97
N SER A 55 -2.68 -7.49 -10.35
CA SER A 55 -3.51 -8.63 -10.80
C SER A 55 -3.50 -9.84 -9.84
N LYS A 56 -3.36 -9.60 -8.53
CA LYS A 56 -3.30 -10.60 -7.45
C LYS A 56 -4.39 -10.33 -6.42
N THR A 57 -4.78 -11.37 -5.68
CA THR A 57 -5.68 -11.21 -4.53
C THR A 57 -5.01 -10.39 -3.43
N VAL A 58 -5.68 -9.33 -2.98
CA VAL A 58 -5.22 -8.45 -1.90
C VAL A 58 -6.08 -8.67 -0.66
N VAL A 59 -5.43 -8.90 0.48
CA VAL A 59 -6.08 -8.92 1.78
C VAL A 59 -5.74 -7.63 2.51
N VAL A 60 -6.76 -6.86 2.87
CA VAL A 60 -6.59 -5.59 3.61
C VAL A 60 -6.98 -5.80 5.07
N LEU A 61 -6.06 -5.50 5.97
CA LEU A 61 -6.30 -5.51 7.41
C LEU A 61 -6.44 -4.08 7.91
N THR A 62 -7.57 -3.76 8.52
CA THR A 62 -7.82 -2.45 9.12
C THR A 62 -7.69 -2.53 10.64
N PRO A 63 -7.35 -1.42 11.32
CA PRO A 63 -7.18 -1.42 12.77
C PRO A 63 -8.49 -1.60 13.55
N ASN A 64 -9.64 -1.35 12.90
CA ASN A 64 -10.96 -1.54 13.51
C ASN A 64 -12.07 -1.66 12.44
N HIS A 65 -13.23 -2.17 12.89
CA HIS A 65 -14.43 -2.35 12.08
C HIS A 65 -14.88 -1.06 11.38
N THR A 66 -14.96 0.07 12.11
CA THR A 66 -15.41 1.36 11.55
C THR A 66 -14.55 1.82 10.37
N THR A 67 -13.23 1.65 10.46
CA THR A 67 -12.31 1.98 9.36
C THR A 67 -12.48 1.00 8.19
N GLY A 68 -12.75 -0.27 8.48
CA GLY A 68 -13.07 -1.29 7.49
C GLY A 68 -14.34 -0.98 6.70
N GLU A 69 -15.46 -0.75 7.39
CA GLU A 69 -16.75 -0.39 6.80
C GLU A 69 -16.64 0.87 5.92
N LYS A 70 -15.95 1.91 6.42
CA LYS A 70 -15.73 3.13 5.63
C LYS A 70 -14.95 2.83 4.37
N LEU A 71 -13.87 2.04 4.47
CA LEU A 71 -13.06 1.66 3.32
C LEU A 71 -13.86 0.83 2.31
N LEU A 72 -14.72 -0.07 2.77
CA LEU A 72 -15.61 -0.86 1.91
C LEU A 72 -16.64 0.01 1.20
N GLY A 73 -17.19 1.03 1.86
CA GLY A 73 -18.12 1.98 1.23
C GLY A 73 -17.45 2.90 0.21
N ASP A 74 -16.14 3.16 0.37
CA ASP A 74 -15.34 4.01 -0.52
C ASP A 74 -14.73 3.25 -1.72
N LEU A 75 -14.75 1.90 -1.71
CA LEU A 75 -14.22 1.01 -2.76
C LEU A 75 -15.28 0.65 -3.80
#